data_AF-A0A0X3XTM4-F1
#
_entry.id   AF-A0A0X3XTM4-F1
#
_cell.length_a   1.000
_cell.length_b   1.000
_cell.length_c   1.000
_cell.angle_alpha   90.00
_cell.angle_beta   90.00
_cell.angle_gamma   90.00
#
_symmetry.space_group_name_H-M   'P 1'
#
loop_
_entity.id
_entity.type
_entity.pdbx_description
1 polymer ?
#
loop_
_entity_poly.entity_id
_entity_poly.type
_entity_poly.pdbx_seq_one_letter_code
_entity_poly.pdbx_strand_id
1 'polypeptide(L)'
;MPISPDTRGLCQSVFGPGLVELAVMALETYTGPDEAWVHQAAIRLSEGRLNRLARWLTSAERELDTFRWYAGAATDVSTESHRFAVEFVNGLIDKEAPRPPETR
;
A
#
# COMPACT_ATOMS: atom_id res chain seq x y z
N MET A 1 -3.57 7.16 15.78
CA MET A 1 -4.99 7.37 16.12
C MET A 1 -5.78 6.12 15.73
N PRO A 2 -7.01 5.88 16.21
CA PRO A 2 -7.81 4.79 15.65
C PRO A 2 -8.05 5.01 14.16
N ILE A 3 -7.96 3.95 13.35
CA ILE A 3 -8.24 3.98 11.91
C ILE A 3 -9.67 4.47 11.67
N SER A 4 -9.84 5.41 10.74
CA SER A 4 -11.15 5.98 10.41
C SER A 4 -12.11 4.92 9.84
N PRO A 5 -13.44 5.10 10.00
CA PRO A 5 -14.44 4.18 9.43
C PRO A 5 -14.28 4.01 7.91
N ASP A 6 -13.97 5.08 7.19
CA ASP A 6 -13.77 5.05 5.74
C ASP A 6 -12.57 4.19 5.35
N THR A 7 -11.44 4.36 6.04
CA THR A 7 -10.24 3.55 5.81
C THR A 7 -10.49 2.08 6.15
N ARG A 8 -11.23 1.80 7.24
CA ARG A 8 -11.63 0.43 7.60
C ARG A 8 -12.57 -0.18 6.56
N GLY A 9 -13.53 0.58 6.05
CA GLY A 9 -14.41 0.14 4.96
C GLY A 9 -13.64 -0.15 3.68
N LEU A 10 -12.64 0.68 3.35
CA LEU A 10 -11.75 0.42 2.23
C LEU A 10 -10.94 -0.86 2.42
N CYS A 11 -10.41 -1.11 3.62
CA CYS A 11 -9.73 -2.38 3.92
C CYS A 11 -10.63 -3.59 3.68
N GLN A 12 -11.90 -3.54 4.12
CA GLN A 12 -12.87 -4.61 3.92
C GLN A 12 -13.18 -4.87 2.43
N SER A 13 -13.07 -3.84 1.59
CA SER A 13 -13.31 -3.96 0.14
C SER A 13 -12.11 -4.50 -0.65
N VAL A 14 -10.89 -4.27 -0.16
CA VAL A 14 -9.64 -4.58 -0.88
C VAL A 14 -8.95 -5.85 -0.38
N PHE A 15 -9.00 -6.10 0.93
CA PHE A 15 -8.38 -7.28 1.54
C PHE A 15 -9.40 -8.41 1.76
N GLY A 16 -8.93 -9.65 1.68
CA GLY A 16 -9.74 -10.79 2.10
C GLY A 16 -10.13 -10.69 3.59
N PRO A 17 -11.28 -11.24 4.03
CA PRO A 17 -11.78 -11.08 5.40
C PRO A 17 -10.78 -11.46 6.49
N GLY A 18 -9.96 -12.50 6.26
CA GLY A 18 -8.93 -12.93 7.20
C GLY A 18 -7.69 -12.03 7.30
N LEU A 19 -7.58 -11.01 6.45
CA LEU A 19 -6.43 -10.10 6.39
C LEU A 19 -6.79 -8.67 6.85
N VAL A 20 -8.07 -8.34 7.05
CA VAL A 20 -8.51 -6.97 7.37
C VAL A 20 -7.86 -6.44 8.64
N GLU A 21 -7.87 -7.22 9.73
CA GLU A 21 -7.26 -6.78 10.99
C GLU A 21 -5.74 -6.68 10.89
N LEU A 22 -5.09 -7.55 10.11
CA LEU A 22 -3.65 -7.43 9.82
C LEU A 22 -3.35 -6.14 9.02
N ALA A 23 -4.20 -5.78 8.06
CA ALA A 23 -4.06 -4.56 7.29
C ALA A 23 -4.27 -3.32 8.18
N VAL A 24 -5.26 -3.34 9.07
CA VAL A 24 -5.50 -2.27 10.05
C VAL A 24 -4.28 -2.09 10.96
N MET A 25 -3.74 -3.17 11.52
CA MET A 25 -2.53 -3.11 12.34
C MET A 25 -1.31 -2.57 11.57
N ALA A 26 -1.16 -2.93 10.29
CA ALA A 26 -0.09 -2.40 9.46
C ALA A 26 -0.26 -0.88 9.22
N LEU A 27 -1.49 -0.41 8.97
CA LEU A 27 -1.75 1.02 8.81
C LEU A 27 -1.42 1.81 10.08
N GLU A 28 -1.72 1.26 11.25
CA GLU A 28 -1.43 1.90 12.55
C GLU A 28 0.07 2.08 12.82
N THR A 29 0.97 1.44 12.04
CA THR A 29 2.41 1.69 12.16
C THR A 29 2.83 3.02 11.54
N TYR A 30 2.05 3.54 10.59
CA TYR A 30 2.31 4.83 9.97
C TYR A 30 1.71 5.95 10.83
N THR A 31 2.57 6.86 11.29
CA THR A 31 2.14 8.11 11.92
C THR A 31 2.87 9.25 11.24
N GLY A 32 2.15 10.07 10.47
CA GLY A 32 2.77 11.13 9.66
C GLY A 32 1.77 12.13 9.10
N PRO A 33 2.27 13.10 8.31
CA PRO A 33 1.42 14.05 7.60
C PRO A 33 0.40 13.33 6.72
N ASP A 34 -0.81 13.87 6.63
CA ASP A 34 -1.88 13.34 5.78
C ASP A 34 -2.21 11.85 6.05
N GLU A 35 -2.05 11.37 7.30
CA GLU A 35 -2.25 9.97 7.74
C GLU A 35 -3.43 9.27 7.06
N ALA A 36 -4.62 9.88 7.10
CA ALA A 36 -5.83 9.31 6.50
C ALA A 36 -5.70 9.12 4.97
N TRP A 37 -5.09 10.08 4.27
CA TRP A 37 -4.87 9.99 2.83
C TRP A 37 -3.81 8.93 2.50
N VAL A 38 -2.70 8.90 3.25
CA VAL A 38 -1.63 7.89 3.09
C VAL A 38 -2.20 6.48 3.27
N HIS A 39 -3.01 6.27 4.30
CA HIS A 39 -3.65 4.97 4.54
C HIS A 39 -4.50 4.53 3.35
N GLN A 40 -5.37 5.40 2.85
CA GLN A 40 -6.23 5.07 1.72
C GLN A 40 -5.43 4.83 0.42
N ALA A 41 -4.39 5.61 0.18
CA ALA A 41 -3.50 5.45 -0.96
C ALA A 41 -2.72 4.12 -0.89
N ALA A 42 -2.13 3.80 0.26
CA ALA A 42 -1.36 2.58 0.46
C ALA A 42 -2.24 1.33 0.32
N ILE A 43 -3.49 1.37 0.82
CA ILE A 43 -4.46 0.28 0.61
C ILE A 43 -4.67 0.03 -0.89
N ARG A 44 -4.92 1.08 -1.69
CA ARG A 44 -5.16 0.95 -3.13
C ARG A 44 -3.92 0.42 -3.86
N LEU A 45 -2.75 0.99 -3.60
CA LEU A 45 -1.48 0.56 -4.20
C LEU A 45 -1.11 -0.89 -3.84
N SER A 46 -1.55 -1.37 -2.67
CA SER A 46 -1.26 -2.74 -2.23
C SER A 46 -2.02 -3.82 -2.98
N GLU A 47 -3.12 -3.47 -3.66
CA GLU A 47 -4.01 -4.43 -4.34
C GLU A 47 -4.41 -5.62 -3.44
N GLY A 48 -4.63 -5.37 -2.15
CA GLY A 48 -5.05 -6.40 -1.20
C GLY A 48 -3.94 -7.31 -0.67
N ARG A 49 -2.67 -7.02 -0.96
CA ARG A 49 -1.52 -7.79 -0.49
C ARG A 49 -0.80 -7.10 0.68
N LEU A 50 -0.74 -7.77 1.84
CA LEU A 50 -0.13 -7.22 3.06
C LEU A 50 1.36 -6.89 2.91
N ASN A 51 2.13 -7.70 2.16
CA ASN A 51 3.54 -7.41 1.90
C ASN A 51 3.72 -6.09 1.13
N ARG A 52 2.83 -5.81 0.18
CA ARG A 52 2.83 -4.56 -0.59
C ARG A 52 2.38 -3.39 0.28
N LEU A 53 1.33 -3.56 1.08
CA LEU A 53 0.84 -2.55 2.02
C LEU A 53 1.99 -2.07 2.93
N ALA A 54 2.66 -2.99 3.62
CA ALA A 54 3.76 -2.65 4.51
C ALA A 54 4.88 -1.89 3.78
N ARG A 55 5.24 -2.33 2.57
CA ARG A 55 6.29 -1.70 1.77
C ARG A 55 5.92 -0.29 1.31
N TRP A 56 4.67 -0.07 0.92
CA TRP A 56 4.17 1.26 0.54
C TRP A 56 4.12 2.22 1.72
N LEU A 57 3.74 1.75 2.92
CA LEU A 57 3.80 2.56 4.14
C LEU A 57 5.24 2.94 4.49
N THR A 58 6.19 2.01 4.41
CA THR A 58 7.62 2.32 4.58
C THR A 58 8.11 3.36 3.56
N SER A 59 7.66 3.29 2.31
CA SER A 59 7.99 4.31 1.31
C SER A 59 7.40 5.69 1.67
N ALA A 60 6.17 5.74 2.19
CA ALA A 60 5.54 6.98 2.63
C ALA A 60 6.27 7.64 3.82
N GLU A 61 6.84 6.84 4.73
CA GLU A 61 7.64 7.33 5.85
C GLU A 61 8.99 7.90 5.41
N ARG A 62 9.61 7.28 4.40
CA ARG A 62 10.95 7.64 3.95
C ARG A 62 10.95 8.77 2.92
N GLU A 63 10.05 8.70 1.95
CA GLU A 63 10.03 9.56 0.76
C GLU A 63 8.58 9.86 0.34
N LEU A 64 7.89 10.71 1.10
CA LEU A 64 6.46 11.00 0.92
C LEU A 64 6.12 11.54 -0.48
N ASP A 65 6.98 12.35 -1.08
CA ASP A 65 6.72 12.89 -2.43
C ASP A 65 6.81 11.81 -3.51
N THR A 66 7.73 10.86 -3.36
CA THR A 66 7.79 9.68 -4.25
C THR A 66 6.53 8.84 -4.08
N PHE A 67 6.11 8.59 -2.83
CA PHE A 67 4.86 7.89 -2.55
C PHE A 67 3.65 8.60 -3.20
N ARG A 68 3.58 9.93 -3.08
CA ARG A 68 2.53 10.76 -3.71
C ARG A 68 2.48 10.63 -5.22
N TRP A 69 3.64 10.54 -5.88
CA TRP A 69 3.68 10.32 -7.33
C TRP A 69 3.03 8.99 -7.74
N TYR A 70 3.31 7.90 -7.02
CA TYR A 70 2.68 6.60 -7.30
C TYR A 70 1.20 6.55 -6.91
N ALA A 71 0.83 7.17 -5.79
CA ALA A 71 -0.53 7.16 -5.26
C ALA A 71 -1.51 8.08 -6.02
N GLY A 72 -0.99 9.16 -6.60
CA GLY A 72 -1.77 10.15 -7.34
C GLY A 72 -1.95 9.80 -8.81
N ALA A 73 -2.77 10.58 -9.52
CA ALA A 73 -2.77 10.56 -10.98
C ALA A 73 -1.57 11.38 -11.47
N ALA A 74 -0.63 10.73 -12.16
CA ALA A 74 0.47 11.46 -12.77
C ALA A 74 -0.06 12.46 -13.82
N THR A 75 0.42 13.70 -13.74
CA THR A 75 0.05 14.79 -14.66
C THR A 75 1.06 14.98 -15.78
N ASP A 76 2.25 14.39 -15.63
CA ASP A 76 3.42 14.51 -16.48
C ASP A 76 3.61 13.30 -17.41
N VAL A 77 2.91 12.19 -17.17
CA VAL A 77 2.94 10.98 -18.01
C VAL A 77 1.53 10.49 -18.33
N SER A 78 1.43 9.62 -19.34
CA SER A 78 0.15 8.97 -19.67
C SER A 78 -0.33 8.07 -18.53
N THR A 79 -1.65 7.89 -18.41
CA THR A 79 -2.26 6.97 -17.44
C THR A 79 -1.72 5.54 -17.58
N GLU A 80 -1.45 5.10 -18.81
CA GLU A 80 -0.90 3.76 -19.07
C GLU A 80 0.53 3.62 -18.53
N SER A 81 1.37 4.64 -18.77
CA SER A 81 2.75 4.67 -18.26
C SER A 81 2.79 4.71 -16.73
N HIS A 82 1.88 5.47 -16.13
CA HIS A 82 1.75 5.52 -14.67
C HIS A 82 1.32 4.18 -14.08
N ARG A 83 0.30 3.54 -14.66
CA ARG A 83 -0.13 2.19 -14.29
C ARG A 83 1.01 1.18 -14.39
N PHE A 84 1.75 1.19 -15.51
CA PHE A 84 2.90 0.33 -15.70
C PHE A 84 3.95 0.53 -14.60
N ALA A 85 4.23 1.76 -14.20
CA ALA A 85 5.19 2.04 -13.12
C ALA A 85 4.73 1.45 -11.77
N VAL A 86 3.44 1.59 -11.42
CA VAL A 86 2.86 0.99 -10.21
C VAL A 86 2.98 -0.53 -10.25
N GLU A 87 2.59 -1.16 -11.35
CA GLU A 87 2.69 -2.61 -11.55
C GLU A 87 4.13 -3.11 -11.46
N PHE A 88 5.07 -2.38 -12.07
CA PHE A 88 6.49 -2.71 -12.04
C PHE A 88 7.05 -2.70 -10.61
N VAL A 89 6.76 -1.64 -9.84
CA VAL A 89 7.18 -1.54 -8.44
C VAL A 89 6.54 -2.65 -7.61
N ASN A 90 5.24 -2.89 -7.75
CA ASN A 90 4.55 -3.99 -7.07
C ASN A 90 5.18 -5.35 -7.39
N GLY A 91 5.60 -5.59 -8.64
CA GLY A 91 6.34 -6.79 -9.04
C GLY A 91 7.72 -6.93 -8.39
N LEU A 92 8.43 -5.82 -8.17
CA LEU A 92 9.69 -5.83 -7.41
C LEU A 92 9.45 -6.16 -5.94
N ILE A 93 8.45 -5.53 -5.31
CA ILE A 93 8.08 -5.79 -3.92
C ILE A 93 7.75 -7.27 -3.70
N ASP A 94 7.01 -7.86 -4.64
CA ASP A 94 6.64 -9.27 -4.56
C ASP A 94 7.84 -10.22 -4.69
N LYS A 95 8.89 -9.84 -5.43
CA LYS A 95 10.13 -10.62 -5.54
C LYS A 95 10.97 -10.57 -4.27
N GLU A 96 10.91 -9.45 -3.55
CA GLU A 96 11.62 -9.26 -2.27
C GLU A 96 10.89 -9.93 -1.09
N ALA A 97 9.62 -10.32 -1.27
CA ALA A 97 8.87 -11.00 -0.23
C ALA A 97 9.55 -12.33 0.13
N PRO A 98 9.74 -12.64 1.43
CA PRO A 98 10.30 -13.91 1.87
C PRO A 98 9.51 -15.06 1.26
N ARG A 99 10.18 -15.95 0.51
CA ARG A 99 9.55 -17.20 0.10
C ARG A 99 9.37 -18.07 1.34
N PRO A 100 8.22 -18.74 1.49
CA PRO A 100 8.10 -19.75 2.54
C PRO A 100 9.23 -20.77 2.37
N PRO A 101 9.83 -21.26 3.47
CA PRO A 101 10.87 -22.27 3.40
C PRO A 101 10.33 -23.46 2.61
N GLU A 102 11.07 -23.89 1.59
CA GLU A 102 10.73 -25.11 0.86
C GLU A 102 10.72 -26.26 1.88
N THR A 103 9.55 -26.86 2.11
CA THR A 103 9.43 -28.10 2.86
C THR A 103 10.22 -29.16 2.11
N ARG A 104 11.40 -29.52 2.64
CA ARG A 104 12.13 -30.74 2.26
C ARG A 104 11.51 -31.95 2.90
#